data_AF-A0A3B9WJX9-F1
#
_entry.id   AF-A0A3B9WJX9-F1
#
_cell.length_a   1.000
_cell.length_b   1.000
_cell.length_c   1.000
_cell.angle_alpha   90.00
_cell.angle_beta   90.00
_cell.angle_gamma   90.00
#
_symmetry.space_group_name_H-M   'P 1'
#
loop_
_entity.id
_entity.type
_entity.pdbx_description
1 polymer ?
#
loop_
_entity_poly.entity_id
_entity_poly.type
_entity_poly.pdbx_seq_one_letter_code
_entity_poly.pdbx_strand_id
1 'polypeptide(L)'
;MAGGVGSILSSHQICVTSQNDDPRALSILRAAPDLGITSLRHISISDLVFFRGEINQATQSIIEDLLVDPLLQHADWNSASPTADFIVETSLHSGVTDSTTNELERLAKRMHLPITGVASGKR
;
A
#
# COMPACT_ATOMS: atom_id res chain seq x y z
N MET A 1 11.42 -19.21 32.22
CA MET A 1 12.12 -18.95 30.95
C MET A 1 11.07 -18.50 29.94
N ALA A 2 10.63 -17.25 30.03
CA ALA A 2 9.68 -16.67 29.08
C ALA A 2 10.49 -15.82 28.10
N GLY A 3 10.49 -16.24 26.82
CA GLY A 3 11.18 -15.55 25.75
C GLY A 3 10.60 -14.16 25.57
N GLY A 4 11.46 -13.15 25.69
CA GLY A 4 11.09 -11.75 25.52
C GLY A 4 10.50 -11.52 24.14
N VAL A 5 9.32 -10.89 24.12
CA VAL A 5 8.75 -10.31 22.92
C VAL A 5 9.70 -9.19 22.51
N GLY A 6 10.50 -9.44 21.48
CA GLY A 6 11.30 -8.40 20.85
C GLY A 6 10.39 -7.22 20.48
N SER A 7 10.90 -6.01 20.65
CA SER A 7 10.24 -4.74 20.34
C SER A 7 9.28 -4.87 19.15
N ILE A 8 8.01 -4.54 19.37
CA ILE A 8 7.00 -4.32 18.32
C ILE A 8 7.61 -3.41 17.26
N LEU A 9 8.14 -4.02 16.19
CA LEU A 9 8.74 -3.31 15.08
C LEU A 9 7.67 -2.37 14.50
N SER A 10 7.90 -1.07 14.56
CA SER A 10 6.98 -0.05 14.05
C SER A 10 6.82 -0.20 12.54
N SER A 11 5.73 -0.85 12.14
CA SER A 11 5.31 -0.92 10.74
C SER A 11 4.67 0.42 10.36
N HIS A 12 5.14 1.03 9.28
CA HIS A 12 4.54 2.21 8.70
C HIS A 12 3.87 1.82 7.39
N GLN A 13 2.71 2.40 7.12
CA GLN A 13 1.95 2.15 5.91
C GLN A 13 1.81 3.44 5.13
N ILE A 14 2.06 3.39 3.82
CA ILE A 14 1.64 4.41 2.88
C ILE A 14 0.50 3.84 2.03
N CYS A 15 -0.56 4.63 1.88
CA CYS A 15 -1.72 4.32 1.05
C CYS A 15 -1.72 5.28 -0.12
N VAL A 16 -1.53 4.78 -1.34
CA VAL A 16 -1.49 5.58 -2.56
C VAL A 16 -2.79 5.42 -3.32
N THR A 17 -3.45 6.54 -3.62
CA THR A 17 -4.76 6.56 -4.27
C THR A 17 -4.74 7.55 -5.43
N SER A 18 -5.47 7.22 -6.50
CA SER A 18 -5.68 8.15 -7.63
C SER A 18 -6.45 9.39 -7.17
N GLN A 19 -6.07 10.58 -7.62
CA GLN A 19 -6.78 11.83 -7.28
C GLN A 19 -8.16 11.93 -7.97
N ASN A 20 -8.27 11.36 -9.17
CA ASN A 20 -9.50 11.33 -9.97
C ASN A 20 -9.98 9.88 -10.14
N ASP A 21 -11.00 9.68 -10.97
CA ASP A 21 -11.54 8.35 -11.30
C ASP A 21 -10.42 7.38 -11.70
N ASP A 22 -10.24 6.35 -10.87
CA ASP A 22 -9.26 5.31 -11.13
C ASP A 22 -9.76 4.41 -12.27
N PRO A 23 -9.03 4.30 -13.40
CA PRO A 23 -9.45 3.47 -14.52
C PRO A 23 -9.59 1.99 -14.14
N ARG A 24 -8.84 1.52 -13.12
CA ARG A 24 -8.94 0.16 -12.59
C ARG A 24 -10.29 -0.04 -11.90
N ALA A 25 -10.70 0.91 -11.06
CA ALA A 25 -11.99 0.87 -10.36
C ALA A 25 -13.15 0.91 -11.35
N LEU A 26 -13.08 1.78 -12.36
CA LEU A 26 -14.07 1.86 -13.43
C LEU A 26 -14.18 0.54 -14.21
N SER A 27 -13.07 -0.13 -14.48
CA SER A 27 -13.07 -1.43 -15.16
C SER A 27 -13.78 -2.50 -14.36
N ILE A 28 -13.54 -2.57 -13.04
CA ILE A 28 -14.20 -3.56 -12.17
C ILE A 28 -15.70 -3.24 -12.05
N LEU A 29 -16.05 -1.97 -11.87
CA LEU A 29 -17.45 -1.54 -11.76
C LEU A 29 -18.24 -1.90 -13.04
N ARG A 30 -17.63 -1.76 -14.21
CA ARG A 30 -18.23 -2.14 -15.51
C ARG A 30 -18.38 -3.65 -15.68
N ALA A 31 -17.48 -4.44 -15.12
CA ALA A 31 -17.52 -5.91 -15.20
C ALA A 31 -18.44 -6.55 -14.16
N ALA A 32 -18.78 -5.84 -13.07
CA ALA A 32 -19.60 -6.37 -11.98
C ALA A 32 -20.97 -6.93 -12.43
N PRO A 33 -21.73 -6.26 -13.33
CA PRO A 33 -23.01 -6.79 -13.82
C PRO A 33 -22.87 -8.12 -14.57
N ASP A 34 -21.75 -8.34 -15.28
CA ASP A 34 -21.48 -9.59 -16.01
C ASP A 34 -21.31 -10.78 -15.04
N LEU A 35 -20.96 -10.50 -13.78
CA LEU A 35 -20.87 -11.47 -12.68
C LEU A 35 -22.17 -11.54 -11.84
N GLY A 36 -23.23 -10.85 -12.26
CA GLY A 36 -24.50 -10.78 -11.54
C GLY A 36 -24.53 -9.79 -10.37
N ILE A 37 -23.47 -9.00 -10.17
CA ILE A 37 -23.39 -8.00 -9.10
C ILE A 37 -23.94 -6.67 -9.64
N THR A 38 -25.22 -6.41 -9.40
CA THR A 38 -25.94 -5.25 -9.96
C THR A 38 -26.14 -4.08 -8.99
N SER A 39 -25.89 -4.30 -7.70
CA SER A 39 -26.03 -3.29 -6.65
C SER A 39 -24.77 -2.45 -6.44
N LEU A 40 -23.64 -2.83 -7.02
CA LEU A 40 -22.36 -2.13 -6.84
C LEU A 40 -22.41 -0.78 -7.56
N ARG A 41 -22.24 0.31 -6.80
CA ARG A 41 -22.34 1.70 -7.32
C ARG A 41 -21.00 2.42 -7.38
N HIS A 42 -20.07 2.04 -6.53
CA HIS A 42 -18.79 2.72 -6.38
C HIS A 42 -17.72 1.72 -5.95
N ILE A 43 -16.50 1.94 -6.44
CA ILE A 43 -15.30 1.22 -6.06
C ILE A 43 -14.21 2.28 -5.94
N SER A 44 -13.47 2.24 -4.83
CA SER A 44 -12.20 2.93 -4.66
C SER A 44 -11.10 1.88 -4.60
N ILE A 45 -9.96 2.15 -5.22
CA ILE A 45 -8.79 1.27 -5.14
C ILE A 45 -7.62 2.08 -4.61
N SER A 46 -6.90 1.49 -3.66
CA SER A 46 -5.67 2.04 -3.10
C SER A 46 -4.55 1.01 -3.14
N ASP A 47 -3.36 1.44 -3.57
CA ASP A 47 -2.15 0.63 -3.48
C ASP A 47 -1.52 0.85 -2.10
N LEU A 48 -1.22 -0.25 -1.41
CA LEU A 48 -0.66 -0.23 -0.07
C LEU A 48 0.79 -0.67 -0.10
N VAL A 49 1.66 0.08 0.56
CA VAL A 49 3.03 -0.35 0.82
C VAL A 49 3.32 -0.26 2.31
N PHE A 50 3.78 -1.36 2.87
CA PHE A 50 4.16 -1.48 4.27
C PHE A 50 5.68 -1.49 4.37
N PHE A 51 6.19 -0.66 5.26
CA PHE A 51 7.60 -0.51 5.51
C PHE A 51 7.91 -0.83 6.97
N ARG A 52 8.98 -1.60 7.19
CA ARG A 52 9.48 -1.92 8.52
C ARG A 52 10.82 -1.24 8.75
N GLY A 53 10.96 -0.49 9.84
CA GLY A 53 12.22 0.17 10.20
C GLY A 53 12.00 1.50 10.91
N GLU A 54 13.07 2.27 11.07
CA GLU A 54 13.03 3.57 11.74
C GLU A 54 12.64 4.68 10.76
N ILE A 55 11.35 4.78 10.48
CA ILE A 55 10.82 5.72 9.49
C ILE A 55 10.41 7.01 10.20
N ASN A 56 11.21 8.06 9.99
CA ASN A 56 10.90 9.42 10.42
C ASN A 56 10.27 10.21 9.26
N GLN A 57 9.87 11.46 9.53
CA GLN A 57 9.22 12.31 8.54
C GLN A 57 10.09 12.58 7.30
N ALA A 58 11.41 12.72 7.45
CA ALA A 58 12.30 12.91 6.31
C ALA A 58 12.35 11.66 5.41
N THR A 59 12.38 10.47 6.00
CA THR A 59 12.28 9.20 5.27
C THR A 59 10.91 9.06 4.60
N GLN A 60 9.82 9.48 5.25
CA GLN A 60 8.48 9.47 4.65
C GLN A 60 8.40 10.34 3.41
N SER A 61 8.90 11.58 3.46
CA SER A 61 8.92 12.47 2.29
C SER A 61 9.71 11.88 1.12
N ILE A 62 10.87 11.26 1.39
CA ILE A 62 11.65 10.59 0.34
C ILE A 62 10.87 9.43 -0.27
N ILE A 63 10.15 8.64 0.54
CA ILE A 63 9.34 7.51 0.06
C ILE A 63 8.16 8.02 -0.77
N GLU A 64 7.47 9.07 -0.32
CA GLU A 64 6.39 9.71 -1.08
C GLU A 64 6.87 10.17 -2.45
N ASP A 65 7.98 10.90 -2.51
CA ASP A 65 8.58 11.37 -3.77
C ASP A 65 8.93 10.22 -4.74
N LEU A 66 9.19 9.03 -4.19
CA LEU A 66 9.57 7.84 -4.96
C LEU A 66 8.35 7.05 -5.46
N LEU A 67 7.26 7.04 -4.69
CA LEU A 67 6.10 6.18 -4.93
C LEU A 67 4.92 6.89 -5.57
N VAL A 68 4.82 8.20 -5.39
CA VAL A 68 3.61 8.96 -5.68
C VAL A 68 3.87 9.86 -6.87
N ASP A 69 3.03 9.74 -7.90
CA ASP A 69 2.96 10.76 -8.94
C ASP A 69 2.12 11.95 -8.42
N PRO A 70 2.71 13.12 -8.17
CA PRO A 70 2.00 14.25 -7.56
C PRO A 70 0.89 14.84 -8.44
N LEU A 71 0.87 14.56 -9.74
CA LEU A 71 -0.16 15.03 -10.66
C LEU A 71 -1.38 14.12 -10.71
N LEU A 72 -1.20 12.83 -10.43
CA LEU A 72 -2.22 11.80 -10.64
C LEU A 72 -2.68 11.14 -9.35
N GLN A 73 -1.84 11.17 -8.31
CA GLN A 73 -2.00 10.39 -7.09
C GLN A 73 -1.79 11.26 -5.86
N HIS A 74 -2.30 10.79 -4.74
CA HIS A 74 -1.98 11.29 -3.41
C HIS A 74 -1.62 10.11 -2.52
N ALA A 75 -0.92 10.40 -1.42
CA ALA A 75 -0.57 9.41 -0.42
C ALA A 75 -0.98 9.86 0.96
N ASP A 76 -1.42 8.90 1.75
CA ASP A 76 -1.64 9.09 3.17
C ASP A 76 -0.85 8.05 3.99
N TRP A 77 -0.21 8.52 5.05
CA TRP A 77 0.54 7.67 5.97
C TRP A 77 -0.31 7.20 7.14
N ASN A 78 -0.24 5.91 7.44
CA ASN A 78 -0.88 5.27 8.59
C ASN A 78 -2.38 5.60 8.71
N SER A 79 -3.03 5.87 7.58
CA SER A 79 -4.45 6.21 7.55
C SER A 79 -5.30 5.07 8.07
N ALA A 80 -6.32 5.44 8.84
CA ALA A 80 -7.38 4.51 9.19
C ALA A 80 -8.01 3.94 7.92
N SER A 81 -8.52 2.72 8.04
CA SER A 81 -9.26 2.12 6.92
C SER A 81 -10.42 3.04 6.53
N PRO A 82 -10.66 3.28 5.22
CA PRO A 82 -11.74 4.15 4.78
C PRO A 82 -13.08 3.58 5.23
N THR A 83 -14.05 4.46 5.49
CA THR A 83 -15.43 4.04 5.78
C THR A 83 -16.08 3.57 4.48
N ALA A 84 -16.25 2.26 4.34
CA ALA A 84 -16.93 1.64 3.21
C ALA A 84 -17.82 0.49 3.70
N ASP A 85 -18.86 0.16 2.92
CA ASP A 85 -19.74 -0.98 3.22
C ASP A 85 -18.97 -2.31 3.24
N PHE A 86 -17.97 -2.42 2.35
CA PHE A 86 -17.10 -3.59 2.22
C PHE A 86 -15.67 -3.15 1.94
N ILE A 87 -14.71 -3.86 2.54
CA ILE A 87 -13.28 -3.65 2.34
C ILE A 87 -12.64 -4.99 2.00
N VAL A 88 -11.89 -5.02 0.90
CA VAL A 88 -11.18 -6.22 0.44
C VAL A 88 -9.72 -5.88 0.31
N GLU A 89 -8.88 -6.48 1.15
CA GLU A 89 -7.44 -6.34 1.02
C GLU A 89 -6.83 -7.58 0.40
N THR A 90 -5.88 -7.37 -0.51
CA THR A 90 -5.13 -8.43 -1.16
C THR A 90 -3.64 -8.16 -1.00
N SER A 91 -2.88 -9.22 -0.76
CA SER A 91 -1.42 -9.20 -0.70
C SER A 91 -0.87 -10.49 -1.27
N LEU A 92 0.42 -10.47 -1.63
CA LEU A 92 1.11 -11.67 -2.08
C LEU A 92 1.43 -12.58 -0.89
N HIS A 93 1.25 -13.88 -1.08
CA HIS A 93 1.60 -14.87 -0.06
C HIS A 93 3.11 -14.87 0.22
N SER A 94 3.49 -15.23 1.44
CA SER A 94 4.90 -15.37 1.82
C SER A 94 5.63 -16.33 0.89
N GLY A 95 6.84 -15.96 0.47
CA GLY A 95 7.66 -16.73 -0.47
C GLY A 95 7.33 -16.48 -1.95
N VAL A 96 6.30 -15.70 -2.27
CA VAL A 96 6.05 -15.22 -3.64
C VAL A 96 6.97 -14.04 -3.94
N THR A 97 7.56 -14.05 -5.14
CA THR A 97 8.40 -12.95 -5.59
C THR A 97 7.54 -11.74 -5.96
N ASP A 98 7.76 -10.64 -5.24
CA ASP A 98 7.17 -9.34 -5.54
C ASP A 98 8.26 -8.41 -6.09
N SER A 99 8.23 -8.14 -7.40
CA SER A 99 9.22 -7.28 -8.04
C SER A 99 9.21 -5.85 -7.50
N THR A 100 8.04 -5.34 -7.13
CA THR A 100 7.88 -3.97 -6.62
C THR A 100 8.54 -3.86 -5.26
N THR A 101 8.21 -4.77 -4.35
CA THR A 101 8.82 -4.86 -3.03
C THR A 101 10.34 -5.04 -3.12
N ASN A 102 10.82 -5.91 -4.02
CA ASN A 102 12.25 -6.14 -4.22
C ASN A 102 13.00 -4.89 -4.66
N GLU A 103 12.45 -4.12 -5.61
CA GLU A 103 13.09 -2.87 -6.06
C GLU A 103 13.04 -1.79 -4.99
N LEU A 104 11.97 -1.71 -4.19
CA LEU A 104 11.91 -0.78 -3.07
C LEU A 104 12.96 -1.12 -1.99
N GLU A 105 13.14 -2.39 -1.65
CA GLU A 105 14.21 -2.80 -0.75
C GLU A 105 15.60 -2.48 -1.32
N ARG A 106 15.78 -2.65 -2.63
CA ARG A 106 17.03 -2.31 -3.32
C ARG A 106 17.32 -0.82 -3.27
N LEU A 107 16.32 0.01 -3.53
CA LEU A 107 16.43 1.48 -3.48
C LEU A 107 16.70 1.95 -2.07
N ALA A 108 16.00 1.41 -1.08
CA ALA A 108 16.22 1.71 0.33
C ALA A 108 17.68 1.44 0.74
N LYS A 109 18.22 0.27 0.37
CA LYS A 109 19.64 -0.07 0.60
C LYS A 109 20.58 0.91 -0.10
N ARG A 110 20.32 1.25 -1.38
CA ARG A 110 21.16 2.15 -2.16
C ARG A 110 21.16 3.58 -1.63
N MET A 111 20.04 4.03 -1.09
CA MET A 111 19.86 5.36 -0.50
C MET A 111 20.19 5.41 1.00
N HIS A 112 20.65 4.29 1.58
CA HIS A 112 20.95 4.17 3.01
C HIS A 112 19.77 4.54 3.92
N LEU A 113 18.55 4.25 3.47
CA LEU A 113 17.34 4.46 4.25
C LEU A 113 17.24 3.38 5.35
N PRO A 114 16.76 3.72 6.56
CA PRO A 114 16.64 2.80 7.70
C PRO A 114 15.45 1.84 7.56
N ILE A 115 15.30 1.19 6.40
CA ILE A 115 14.23 0.26 6.05
C ILE A 115 14.79 -1.17 6.05
N THR A 116 14.13 -2.05 6.78
CA THR A 116 14.53 -3.44 7.05
C THR A 116 13.59 -4.47 6.45
N GLY A 117 12.55 -4.03 5.76
CA GLY A 117 11.61 -4.88 5.04
C GLY A 117 10.51 -4.06 4.40
N VAL A 118 10.03 -4.54 3.26
CA VAL A 118 8.92 -3.96 2.52
C VAL A 118 7.89 -5.05 2.22
N ALA A 119 6.61 -4.70 2.15
CA ALA A 119 5.56 -5.54 1.60
C ALA A 119 4.56 -4.69 0.83
N SER A 120 3.90 -5.26 -0.17
CA SER A 120 2.87 -4.58 -0.94
C SER A 120 1.51 -5.25 -0.81
N GLY A 121 0.47 -4.47 -1.04
CA GLY A 121 -0.91 -4.93 -1.10
C GLY A 121 -1.78 -3.98 -1.91
N LYS A 122 -3.04 -4.36 -2.07
CA LYS A 122 -4.09 -3.51 -2.65
C LYS A 122 -5.32 -3.58 -1.77
N ARG A 123 -6.04 -2.48 -1.70
CA ARG A 123 -7.32 -2.32 -1.02
C ARG A 123 -8.36 -1.77 -1.98
#